data_AF-A0A949AY47-F1
#
_entry.id   AF-A0A949AY47-F1
#
_cell.length_a   1.000
_cell.length_b   1.000
_cell.length_c   1.000
_cell.angle_alpha   90.00
_cell.angle_beta   90.00
_cell.angle_gamma   90.00
#
_symmetry.space_group_name_H-M   'P 1'
#
loop_
_entity.id
_entity.type
_entity.pdbx_description
1 polymer ?
#
loop_
_entity_poly.entity_id
_entity_poly.type
_entity_poly.pdbx_seq_one_letter_code
_entity_poly.pdbx_strand_id
1 'polypeptide(L)' 'MDDWCDQQESVPDGDRIYRCSKCGKRLHPRKIFGSDGELAGWRLPPHKKKGHKIRAIKDRQRKILT' A
#
# COMPACT_ATOMS: atom_id res chain seq x y z
N MET A 1 -13.58 15.71 11.56
CA MET A 1 -12.20 16.17 11.29
C MET A 1 -11.41 14.94 10.89
N ASP A 2 -11.48 14.66 9.60
CA ASP A 2 -10.90 13.50 8.97
C ASP A 2 -9.38 13.65 8.97
N ASP A 3 -8.73 13.22 10.06
CA ASP A 3 -7.28 13.17 10.27
C ASP A 3 -6.63 12.16 9.31
N TRP A 4 -6.87 12.25 8.00
CA TRP A 4 -6.09 11.54 7.02
C TRP A 4 -4.80 12.33 6.86
N CYS A 5 -3.67 11.78 7.28
CA CYS A 5 -2.39 12.35 6.90
C CYS A 5 -2.26 12.16 5.38
N ASP A 6 -2.07 13.26 4.64
CA ASP A 6 -1.83 13.27 3.19
C ASP A 6 -0.55 12.53 2.75
N GLN A 7 0.14 11.89 3.71
CA GLN A 7 1.29 11.04 3.43
C GLN A 7 0.88 9.84 2.58
N GLN A 8 1.26 9.96 1.31
CA GLN A 8 1.24 8.92 0.31
C GLN A 8 2.58 8.17 0.38
N GLU A 9 2.55 6.91 0.79
CA GLU A 9 3.76 6.09 0.89
C GLU A 9 4.03 5.41 -0.45
N SER A 10 5.20 5.68 -1.04
CA SER A 10 5.66 4.98 -2.23
C SER A 10 6.12 3.58 -1.84
N VAL A 11 5.73 2.58 -2.64
CA VAL A 11 6.08 1.18 -2.41
C VAL A 11 6.76 0.61 -3.65
N PRO A 12 7.69 -0.34 -3.46
CA PRO A 12 8.41 -0.94 -4.58
C PRO A 12 7.55 -1.90 -5.40
N ASP A 13 6.51 -2.48 -4.78
CA ASP A 13 5.71 -3.55 -5.37
C ASP A 13 4.23 -3.17 -5.43
N GLY A 14 3.66 -3.28 -6.63
CA GLY A 14 2.25 -2.97 -6.90
C GLY A 14 1.28 -4.12 -6.71
N ASP A 15 1.80 -5.34 -6.75
CA ASP A 15 1.02 -6.58 -6.70
C ASP A 15 0.74 -6.99 -5.24
N ARG A 16 1.55 -6.47 -4.32
CA ARG A 16 1.45 -6.77 -2.90
C ARG A 16 0.34 -6.00 -2.21
N ILE A 17 -0.44 -6.71 -1.40
CA ILE A 17 -1.43 -6.11 -0.51
C ILE A 17 -0.74 -5.63 0.76
N TYR A 18 -0.97 -4.38 1.14
CA TYR A 18 -0.48 -3.80 2.38
C TYR A 18 -1.60 -3.74 3.42
N ARG A 19 -1.26 -3.87 4.71
CA ARG A 19 -2.21 -3.79 5.82
C ARG A 19 -1.74 -2.79 6.85
N CYS A 20 -2.67 -1.97 7.32
CA CYS A 20 -2.46 -1.18 8.52
C CYS A 20 -2.54 -2.06 9.76
N SER A 21 -1.47 -2.06 10.56
CA SER A 21 -1.42 -2.79 11.84
C SER A 21 -2.42 -2.31 12.87
N LYS A 22 -2.83 -1.03 12.80
CA LYS A 22 -3.73 -0.42 13.80
C LYS A 22 -5.20 -0.49 13.40
N CYS A 23 -5.53 -0.17 12.15
CA CYS A 23 -6.92 -0.24 11.65
C CYS A 23 -7.29 -1.61 11.05
N GLY A 24 -6.31 -2.43 10.71
CA GLY A 24 -6.54 -3.66 9.94
C GLY A 24 -6.92 -3.44 8.47
N LYS A 25 -7.07 -2.18 8.01
CA LYS A 25 -7.44 -1.84 6.62
C LYS A 25 -6.41 -2.36 5.63
N ARG A 26 -6.88 -2.94 4.54
CA ARG A 26 -6.05 -3.38 3.40
C ARG A 26 -5.90 -2.21 2.42
N LEU A 27 -4.68 -1.98 1.97
CA LEU A 27 -4.30 -0.92 1.05
C LEU A 27 -3.69 -1.59 -0.17
N HIS A 28 -4.23 -1.23 -1.33
CA HIS A 28 -3.75 -1.70 -2.62
C HIS A 28 -2.94 -0.57 -3.26
N PRO A 29 -1.69 -0.82 -3.64
CA PRO A 29 -0.91 0.17 -4.35
C PRO A 29 -1.56 0.55 -5.68
N ARG A 30 -1.47 1.82 -6.04
CA ARG A 30 -1.92 2.37 -7.32
C ARG A 30 -0.70 2.77 -8.15
N LYS A 31 -0.77 2.55 -9.46
CA LYS A 31 0.27 3.01 -10.38
C LYS A 31 0.39 4.53 -10.31
N ILE A 32 1.61 5.02 -10.28
CA ILE A 32 1.96 6.41 -10.45
C ILE A 32 2.63 6.52 -11.80
N PHE A 33 2.18 7.48 -12.60
CA PHE A 33 2.81 7.81 -13.87
C PHE A 33 3.65 9.08 -13.73
N GLY A 34 4.80 9.11 -14.37
CA GLY A 34 5.67 10.28 -14.48
C GLY A 34 5.10 11.31 -15.45
N SER A 35 5.83 12.41 -15.60
CA SER A 35 5.46 13.52 -16.49
C SER A 35 5.34 13.07 -17.96
N ASP A 36 6.13 12.07 -18.36
CA ASP A 36 6.16 11.54 -19.71
C ASP A 36 5.28 10.28 -19.87
N GLY A 37 4.43 9.99 -18.88
CA GLY A 37 3.52 8.84 -18.89
C GLY A 37 4.20 7.50 -18.59
N GLU A 38 5.50 7.49 -18.22
CA GLU A 38 6.16 6.26 -17.78
C GLU A 38 5.68 5.82 -16.40
N LEU A 39 5.76 4.52 -16.10
CA LEU A 39 5.46 4.02 -14.77
C LEU A 39 6.55 4.47 -13.78
N ALA A 40 6.26 5.51 -13.01
CA ALA A 40 7.17 6.04 -11.98
C ALA A 40 7.18 5.20 -10.70
N GLY A 41 6.15 4.37 -10.49
CA GLY A 41 6.12 3.40 -9.39
C GLY A 41 4.71 3.18 -8.86
N TRP A 42 4.63 2.85 -7.56
CA TRP A 42 3.40 2.48 -6.90
C TRP A 42 3.19 3.29 -5.63
N ARG A 43 1.95 3.74 -5.40
CA ARG A 43 1.56 4.52 -4.22
C ARG A 43 0.45 3.86 -3.45
N LEU A 44 0.60 3.84 -2.14
CA LEU A 44 -0.52 3.52 -1.28
C LEU A 44 -1.48 4.72 -1.18
N PRO A 45 -2.80 4.46 -1.13
CA PRO A 45 -3.77 5.50 -0.83
C PRO A 45 -3.48 6.10 0.55
N PRO A 46 -3.85 7.38 0.78
CA PRO A 46 -3.59 8.07 2.04
C PRO A 46 -4.18 7.28 3.21
N HIS A 47 -3.29 6.83 4.10
CA HIS A 47 -3.68 5.96 5.21
C HIS A 47 -2.78 6.08 6.44
N LYS A 48 -1.91 7.08 6.51
CA LYS A 48 -1.17 7.34 7.73
C LYS A 48 -2.06 8.16 8.66
N LYS A 49 -2.25 7.65 9.87
CA LYS A 49 -2.76 8.35 11.05
C LYS A 49 -1.71 8.18 12.13
N LYS A 50 -1.62 9.08 13.10
CA LYS A 50 -0.57 9.00 14.15
C LYS A 50 -0.56 7.61 14.81
N GLY A 51 0.57 6.90 14.71
CA GLY A 51 0.76 5.55 15.25
C GLY A 51 0.26 4.39 14.37
N HIS A 52 -0.17 4.64 13.14
CA HIS A 52 -0.56 3.61 12.18
C HIS A 52 0.68 3.16 11.41
N LYS A 53 1.04 1.87 11.52
CA LYS A 53 2.14 1.28 10.73
C LYS A 53 1.56 0.43 9.62
N ILE A 54 1.95 0.72 8.39
CA ILE A 54 1.61 -0.09 7.22
C ILE A 54 2.65 -1.21 7.10
N ARG A 55 2.19 -2.43 6.82
CA ARG A 55 3.05 -3.59 6.62
C ARG A 55 2.60 -4.34 5.38
N ALA A 56 3.54 -4.81 4.57
CA ALA A 56 3.22 -5.72 3.49
C ALA A 56 2.64 -7.02 4.08
N ILE A 57 1.48 -7.44 3.61
CA ILE A 57 0.98 -8.77 3.92
C ILE A 57 1.85 -9.74 3.10
N LYS A 58 2.38 -10.78 3.75
CA LYS A 58 2.91 -11.92 3.00
C LYS A 58 1.71 -12.53 2.29
N ASP A 59 1.71 -12.54 0.96
CA ASP A 59 0.76 -13.37 0.24
C ASP A 59 0.87 -14.76 0.86
N ARG A 60 -0.26 -15.25 1.37
CA ARG A 60 -0.30 -16.55 2.02
C ARG A 60 -0.12 -17.51 0.86
N GLN A 61 1.14 -17.85 0.54
CA GLN A 61 1.51 -18.78 -0.52
C GLN A 61 0.45 -19.86 -0.47
N ARG A 62 -0.43 -19.87 -1.49
CA ARG A 62 -1.37 -20.96 -1.63
C ARG A 62 -0.47 -22.18 -1.62
N LYS A 63 -0.56 -22.99 -0.56
CA LYS A 63 0.06 -24.30 -0.58
C LYS A 63 -0.56 -24.96 -1.80
N ILE A 64 0.20 -25.02 -2.88
CA ILE A 64 -0.10 -25.91 -3.99
C ILE A 64 0.07 -27.28 -3.34
N LEU A 65 -1.04 -27.83 -2.84
CA LEU A 65 -1.14 -29.25 -2.58
C LEU A 65 -1.19 -29.90 -3.97
N THR A 66 0.00 -30.19 -4.50
CA THR A 66 0.21 -31.21 -5.53
C THR A 66 0.34 -32.56 -4.86
#